data_AF-A0A8T5B4W9-F1
#
_entry.id   AF-A0A8T5B4W9-F1
#
_cell.length_a   1.000
_cell.length_b   1.000
_cell.length_c   1.000
_cell.angle_alpha   90.00
_cell.angle_beta   90.00
_cell.angle_gamma   90.00
#
_symmetry.space_group_name_H-M   'P 1'
#
loop_
_entity.id
_entity.type
_entity.pdbx_description
1 polymer ?
#
loop_
_entity_poly.entity_id
_entity_poly.type
_entity_poly.pdbx_seq_one_letter_code
_entity_poly.pdbx_strand_id
1 'polypeptide(L)'
;MKGFDLFRRKLQRPKDQFKELEEAKEHAQLGRIYLGEGIWDKAVEEFEKALGMNPGDPGTRLRLSYALLQMGLEDRAYEEYRRAWEPYARNKIVARLIDAYQQYIGTSHETLLRWPEEGRYGDPFPVERGYAEDPEQFESWLNRQSLFGFEYKSTPDVEFYPFVLENLDPDDVVLDLGAGDLRLDILMAERVKKVYAVEVNPILLGRALQIIGYDLPRNLIVICANLFDVEIPKDATVVVILMRHCTRREEIFKRFKKLKIITNFGGELIIKDKRD
;
A
#
# COMPACT_ATOMS: atom_id res chain seq x y z
N MET A 1 -22.51 8.87 13.96
CA MET A 1 -23.18 9.91 13.13
C MET A 1 -22.30 10.59 12.07
N LYS A 2 -20.95 10.50 12.06
CA LYS A 2 -20.13 11.19 11.03
C LYS A 2 -20.14 10.56 9.62
N GLY A 3 -20.37 9.26 9.48
CA GLY A 3 -20.38 8.57 8.17
C GLY A 3 -21.51 9.03 7.22
N PHE A 4 -22.68 9.36 7.76
CA PHE A 4 -23.82 9.85 6.98
C PHE A 4 -23.56 11.21 6.31
N ASP A 5 -22.79 12.10 6.94
CA ASP A 5 -22.44 13.41 6.36
C ASP A 5 -21.41 13.29 5.23
N LEU A 6 -20.51 12.31 5.28
CA LEU A 6 -19.58 12.03 4.19
C LEU A 6 -20.33 11.49 2.96
N PHE A 7 -21.32 10.63 3.18
CA PHE A 7 -22.20 10.12 2.11
C PHE A 7 -23.08 11.24 1.51
N ARG A 8 -23.62 12.14 2.34
CA ARG A 8 -24.30 13.37 1.88
C ARG A 8 -23.39 14.30 1.08
N ARG A 9 -22.12 14.44 1.47
CA ARG A 9 -21.13 15.23 0.70
C ARG A 9 -20.80 14.61 -0.65
N LYS A 10 -20.74 13.27 -0.77
CA LYS A 10 -20.64 12.59 -2.08
C LYS A 10 -21.88 12.94 -2.94
N LEU A 11 -23.09 12.96 -2.37
CA LEU A 11 -24.33 13.36 -3.07
C LEU A 11 -24.50 14.86 -3.35
N GLN A 12 -23.61 15.74 -2.86
CA GLN A 12 -23.68 17.20 -3.05
C GLN A 12 -22.65 17.77 -4.03
N ARG A 13 -21.79 16.94 -4.63
CA ARG A 13 -20.84 17.42 -5.65
C ARG A 13 -21.60 17.86 -6.91
N PRO A 14 -21.29 19.03 -7.51
CA PRO A 14 -21.85 19.43 -8.80
C PRO A 14 -21.64 18.35 -9.86
N LYS A 15 -22.55 18.26 -10.84
CA LYS A 15 -22.43 17.28 -11.94
C LYS A 15 -21.11 17.43 -12.71
N ASP A 16 -20.64 18.66 -12.85
CA ASP A 16 -19.38 18.98 -13.54
C ASP A 16 -18.17 18.41 -12.76
N GLN A 17 -18.17 18.53 -11.43
CA GLN A 17 -17.15 17.92 -10.57
C GLN A 17 -17.16 16.39 -10.63
N PHE A 18 -18.32 15.75 -10.84
CA PHE A 18 -18.37 14.31 -11.10
C PHE A 18 -17.75 13.93 -12.44
N LYS A 19 -17.97 14.75 -13.49
CA LYS A 19 -17.40 14.54 -14.82
C LYS A 19 -15.87 14.70 -14.80
N GLU A 20 -15.37 15.77 -14.18
CA GLU A 20 -13.93 16.00 -13.96
C GLU A 20 -13.24 14.83 -13.25
N LEU A 21 -13.93 14.15 -12.32
CA LEU A 21 -13.39 13.01 -11.58
C LEU A 21 -13.39 11.69 -12.35
N GLU A 22 -14.24 11.52 -13.36
CA GLU A 22 -14.11 10.38 -14.29
C GLU A 22 -13.03 10.67 -15.34
N GLU A 23 -12.99 11.87 -15.90
CA GLU A 23 -11.92 12.31 -16.82
C GLU A 23 -10.53 12.18 -16.15
N ALA A 24 -10.41 12.54 -14.86
CA ALA A 24 -9.19 12.35 -14.08
C ALA A 24 -8.75 10.88 -14.00
N LYS A 25 -9.69 9.94 -13.86
CA LYS A 25 -9.39 8.49 -13.83
C LYS A 25 -9.02 7.97 -15.21
N GLU A 26 -9.66 8.44 -16.27
CA GLU A 26 -9.35 8.06 -17.65
C GLU A 26 -7.90 8.45 -17.97
N HIS A 27 -7.51 9.69 -17.67
CA HIS A 27 -6.13 10.15 -17.76
C HIS A 27 -5.18 9.33 -16.87
N ALA A 28 -5.55 9.02 -15.62
CA ALA A 28 -4.72 8.19 -14.74
C ALA A 28 -4.53 6.73 -15.24
N GLN A 29 -5.55 6.13 -15.87
CA GLN A 29 -5.40 4.81 -16.50
C GLN A 29 -4.57 4.87 -17.79
N LEU A 30 -4.73 5.91 -18.61
CA LEU A 30 -3.91 6.07 -19.82
C LEU A 30 -2.43 6.31 -19.47
N GLY A 31 -2.15 7.15 -18.47
CA GLY A 31 -0.81 7.33 -17.93
C GLY A 31 -0.22 6.03 -17.37
N ARG A 32 -1.03 5.19 -16.73
CA ARG A 32 -0.62 3.85 -16.29
C ARG A 32 -0.29 2.92 -17.47
N ILE A 33 -1.04 2.96 -18.56
CA ILE A 33 -0.73 2.17 -19.77
C ILE A 33 0.61 2.62 -20.35
N TYR A 34 0.83 3.92 -20.53
CA TYR A 34 2.11 4.46 -21.01
C TYR A 34 3.27 4.14 -20.07
N LEU A 35 3.03 4.13 -18.75
CA LEU A 35 4.02 3.70 -17.75
C LEU A 35 4.39 2.21 -17.96
N GLY A 36 3.43 1.35 -18.26
CA GLY A 36 3.68 -0.06 -18.57
C GLY A 36 4.44 -0.30 -19.87
N GLU A 37 4.14 0.50 -20.90
CA GLU A 37 4.85 0.49 -22.18
C GLU A 37 6.26 1.15 -22.12
N GLY A 38 6.67 1.70 -20.98
CA GLY A 38 7.95 2.42 -20.83
C GLY A 38 7.99 3.80 -21.50
N ILE A 39 6.82 4.37 -21.83
CA ILE A 39 6.67 5.65 -22.51
C ILE A 39 6.49 6.76 -21.45
N TRP A 40 7.58 7.03 -20.73
CA TRP A 40 7.59 7.84 -19.50
C TRP A 40 7.12 9.28 -19.70
N ASP A 41 7.43 9.90 -20.84
CA ASP A 41 7.05 11.27 -21.20
C ASP A 41 5.52 11.43 -21.29
N LYS A 42 4.85 10.51 -21.98
CA LYS A 42 3.38 10.48 -22.05
C LYS A 42 2.74 10.07 -20.74
N ALA A 43 3.37 9.16 -19.99
CA ALA A 43 2.89 8.79 -18.65
C ALA A 43 2.86 10.04 -17.73
N VAL A 44 3.92 10.85 -17.73
CA VAL A 44 3.97 12.14 -17.02
C VAL A 44 2.86 13.08 -17.50
N GLU A 45 2.70 13.28 -18.80
CA GLU A 45 1.67 14.18 -19.36
C GLU A 45 0.25 13.80 -18.90
N GLU A 46 -0.08 12.51 -18.96
CA GLU A 46 -1.40 12.01 -18.56
C GLU A 46 -1.62 12.04 -17.04
N PHE A 47 -0.59 11.75 -16.23
CA PHE A 47 -0.69 11.91 -14.77
C PHE A 47 -0.80 13.38 -14.34
N GLU A 48 -0.15 14.31 -15.04
CA GLU A 48 -0.30 15.75 -14.79
C GLU A 48 -1.71 16.25 -15.12
N LYS A 49 -2.32 15.79 -16.23
CA LYS A 49 -3.74 16.05 -16.54
C LYS A 49 -4.67 15.52 -15.44
N ALA A 50 -4.48 14.26 -15.04
CA ALA A 50 -5.25 13.62 -13.97
C ALA A 50 -5.15 14.39 -12.63
N LEU A 51 -3.95 14.84 -12.25
CA LEU A 51 -3.73 15.62 -11.03
C LEU A 51 -4.19 17.08 -11.13
N GLY A 52 -4.31 17.64 -12.34
CA GLY A 52 -4.96 18.93 -12.56
C GLY A 52 -6.45 18.90 -12.21
N MET A 53 -7.13 17.79 -12.53
CA MET A 53 -8.55 17.56 -12.23
C MET A 53 -8.77 17.01 -10.81
N ASN A 54 -7.89 16.12 -10.34
CA ASN A 54 -7.95 15.55 -8.98
C ASN A 54 -6.59 15.69 -8.25
N PRO A 55 -6.27 16.88 -7.71
CA PRO A 55 -5.01 17.10 -6.99
C PRO A 55 -4.85 16.25 -5.72
N GLY A 56 -5.92 15.60 -5.25
CA GLY A 56 -5.93 14.82 -4.01
C GLY A 56 -5.63 13.33 -4.17
N ASP A 57 -5.34 12.82 -5.36
CA ASP A 57 -5.08 11.39 -5.56
C ASP A 57 -3.61 10.99 -5.26
N PRO A 58 -3.33 10.27 -4.15
CA PRO A 58 -1.98 9.84 -3.84
C PRO A 58 -1.49 8.72 -4.78
N GLY A 59 -2.39 7.95 -5.39
CA GLY A 59 -2.05 6.87 -6.33
C GLY A 59 -1.44 7.41 -7.62
N THR A 60 -2.07 8.42 -8.22
CA THR A 60 -1.52 9.10 -9.40
C THR A 60 -0.22 9.85 -9.07
N ARG A 61 -0.09 10.46 -7.87
CA ARG A 61 1.18 11.10 -7.45
C ARG A 61 2.34 10.13 -7.33
N LEU A 62 2.15 8.92 -6.77
CA LEU A 62 3.20 7.90 -6.74
C LEU A 62 3.59 7.42 -8.14
N ARG A 63 2.63 7.25 -9.06
CA ARG A 63 2.93 6.86 -10.45
C ARG A 63 3.64 7.97 -11.22
N LEU A 64 3.26 9.23 -11.03
CA LEU A 64 3.96 10.39 -11.58
C LEU A 64 5.40 10.47 -11.05
N SER A 65 5.58 10.33 -9.74
CA SER A 65 6.90 10.26 -9.11
C SER A 65 7.77 9.19 -9.77
N TYR A 66 7.26 7.96 -9.92
CA TYR A 66 7.99 6.89 -10.61
C TYR A 66 8.29 7.21 -12.09
N ALA A 67 7.34 7.74 -12.86
CA ALA A 67 7.57 8.12 -14.26
C ALA A 67 8.69 9.18 -14.39
N LEU A 68 8.69 10.18 -13.50
CA LEU A 68 9.72 11.21 -13.43
C LEU A 68 11.12 10.64 -13.11
N LEU A 69 11.20 9.59 -12.29
CA LEU A 69 12.47 8.92 -11.96
C LEU A 69 13.05 8.14 -13.15
N GLN A 70 12.19 7.48 -13.94
CA GLN A 70 12.61 6.86 -15.20
C GLN A 70 13.15 7.87 -16.21
N MET A 71 12.77 9.15 -16.08
CA MET A 71 13.30 10.27 -16.86
C MET A 71 14.50 10.97 -16.20
N GLY A 72 14.98 10.52 -15.04
CA GLY A 72 16.06 11.17 -14.27
C GLY A 72 15.67 12.51 -13.63
N LEU A 73 14.38 12.81 -13.48
CA LEU A 73 13.86 14.07 -12.92
C LEU A 73 13.63 13.96 -11.41
N GLU A 74 14.71 13.64 -10.68
CA GLU A 74 14.69 13.24 -9.27
C GLU A 74 14.03 14.26 -8.33
N ASP A 75 14.40 15.55 -8.41
CA ASP A 75 13.82 16.60 -7.56
C ASP A 75 12.29 16.68 -7.69
N ARG A 76 11.78 16.56 -8.93
CA ARG A 76 10.34 16.59 -9.21
C ARG A 76 9.65 15.33 -8.68
N ALA A 77 10.30 14.19 -8.85
CA ALA A 77 9.77 12.92 -8.38
C ALA A 77 9.71 12.84 -6.85
N TYR A 78 10.75 13.34 -6.17
CA TYR A 78 10.82 13.41 -4.72
C TYR A 78 9.66 14.26 -4.17
N GLU A 79 9.41 15.43 -4.76
CA GLU A 79 8.30 16.30 -4.36
C GLU A 79 6.93 15.63 -4.60
N GLU A 80 6.72 14.94 -5.71
CA GLU A 80 5.46 14.22 -5.95
C GLU A 80 5.29 13.00 -5.03
N TYR A 81 6.36 12.30 -4.68
CA TYR A 81 6.33 11.26 -3.63
C TYR A 81 5.92 11.87 -2.29
N ARG A 82 6.57 12.97 -1.88
CA ARG A 82 6.29 13.68 -0.63
C ARG A 82 4.81 14.09 -0.55
N ARG A 83 4.27 14.64 -1.64
CA ARG A 83 2.87 15.07 -1.77
C ARG A 83 1.86 13.92 -1.74
N ALA A 84 2.20 12.73 -2.23
CA ALA A 84 1.35 11.54 -2.10
C ALA A 84 1.09 11.17 -0.62
N TRP A 85 2.02 11.49 0.28
CA TRP A 85 1.95 11.12 1.69
C TRP A 85 1.50 12.24 2.64
N GLU A 86 1.36 13.48 2.16
CA GLU A 86 0.86 14.64 2.93
C GLU A 86 -0.44 14.37 3.73
N PRO A 87 -1.45 13.62 3.22
CA PRO A 87 -2.66 13.31 4.00
C PRO A 87 -2.39 12.50 5.28
N TYR A 88 -1.31 11.72 5.30
CA TYR A 88 -0.97 10.77 6.37
C TYR A 88 0.15 11.27 7.29
N ALA A 89 0.98 12.21 6.81
CA ALA A 89 2.10 12.81 7.54
C ALA A 89 1.73 13.54 8.86
N ARG A 90 0.43 13.67 9.18
CA ARG A 90 -0.04 14.14 10.50
C ARG A 90 0.25 13.14 11.63
N ASN A 91 0.29 11.84 11.33
CA ASN A 91 0.74 10.84 12.28
C ASN A 91 2.28 10.84 12.30
N LYS A 92 2.87 11.11 13.46
CA LYS A 92 4.34 11.26 13.61
C LYS A 92 5.12 9.97 13.37
N ILE A 93 4.51 8.81 13.58
CA ILE A 93 5.14 7.51 13.35
C ILE A 93 5.16 7.22 11.85
N VAL A 94 4.02 7.44 11.18
CA VAL A 94 3.90 7.32 9.72
C VAL A 94 4.82 8.32 9.02
N ALA A 95 4.92 9.57 9.51
CA ALA A 95 5.88 10.55 9.01
C ALA A 95 7.33 10.03 9.10
N ARG A 96 7.77 9.50 10.26
CA ARG A 96 9.11 8.89 10.39
C ARG A 96 9.35 7.72 9.44
N LEU A 97 8.33 6.88 9.19
CA LEU A 97 8.42 5.77 8.22
C LEU A 97 8.52 6.29 6.78
N ILE A 98 7.76 7.33 6.43
CA ILE A 98 7.86 8.02 5.13
C ILE A 98 9.24 8.63 4.96
N ASP A 99 9.74 9.40 5.93
CA ASP A 99 11.04 10.08 5.89
C ASP A 99 12.19 9.08 5.78
N ALA A 100 12.14 7.98 6.53
CA ALA A 100 13.12 6.90 6.45
C ALA A 100 13.13 6.23 5.07
N TYR A 101 11.95 5.95 4.50
CA TYR A 101 11.81 5.43 3.13
C TYR A 101 12.28 6.44 2.08
N GLN A 102 12.05 7.74 2.30
CA GLN A 102 12.45 8.84 1.41
C GLN A 102 13.97 9.08 1.37
N GLN A 103 14.63 9.19 2.52
CA GLN A 103 16.08 9.40 2.61
C GLN A 103 16.81 8.28 1.88
N TYR A 104 16.41 7.06 2.21
CA TYR A 104 16.83 5.84 1.58
C TYR A 104 16.63 5.87 0.04
N ILE A 105 15.44 6.30 -0.42
CA ILE A 105 15.12 6.49 -1.84
C ILE A 105 16.07 7.47 -2.54
N GLY A 106 16.38 8.60 -1.89
CA GLY A 106 17.29 9.61 -2.41
C GLY A 106 18.76 9.18 -2.42
N THR A 107 19.13 8.15 -1.65
CA THR A 107 20.50 7.61 -1.62
C THR A 107 20.79 6.50 -2.63
N SER A 108 19.77 5.90 -3.24
CA SER A 108 19.96 4.83 -4.25
C SER A 108 19.01 4.99 -5.43
N HIS A 109 19.50 5.57 -6.54
CA HIS A 109 18.73 5.72 -7.78
C HIS A 109 18.13 4.37 -8.25
N GLU A 110 18.85 3.25 -8.08
CA GLU A 110 18.42 1.92 -8.55
C GLU A 110 17.10 1.39 -7.96
N THR A 111 16.73 1.75 -6.73
CA THR A 111 15.67 0.98 -6.06
C THR A 111 14.27 1.44 -6.41
N LEU A 112 14.13 2.75 -6.66
CA LEU A 112 12.95 3.32 -7.29
C LEU A 112 12.77 2.84 -8.72
N LEU A 113 13.87 2.64 -9.46
CA LEU A 113 13.83 2.28 -10.89
C LEU A 113 13.17 0.92 -11.19
N ARG A 114 12.80 0.13 -10.19
CA ARG A 114 12.07 -1.15 -10.34
C ARG A 114 10.61 -1.05 -9.89
N TRP A 115 9.74 -0.55 -10.77
CA TRP A 115 8.29 -0.78 -10.72
C TRP A 115 7.94 -2.02 -11.57
N PRO A 116 6.95 -2.85 -11.18
CA PRO A 116 6.80 -4.18 -11.76
C PRO A 116 5.77 -4.23 -12.89
N GLU A 117 6.22 -4.15 -14.14
CA GLU A 117 5.49 -4.76 -15.27
C GLU A 117 6.21 -6.04 -15.76
N GLU A 118 7.55 -6.09 -15.67
CA GLU A 118 8.36 -7.21 -16.20
C GLU A 118 8.81 -8.27 -15.17
N GLY A 119 8.31 -8.23 -13.94
CA GLY A 119 8.53 -9.31 -12.96
C GLY A 119 9.99 -9.60 -12.57
N ARG A 120 10.92 -8.65 -12.70
CA ARG A 120 12.33 -8.82 -12.28
C ARG A 120 12.56 -8.36 -10.84
N TYR A 121 12.73 -9.35 -9.97
CA TYR A 121 12.70 -9.30 -8.51
C TYR A 121 13.78 -8.42 -7.85
N GLY A 122 13.44 -7.78 -6.74
CA GLY A 122 14.34 -7.03 -5.87
C GLY A 122 13.59 -6.33 -4.73
N ASP A 123 14.21 -6.20 -3.55
CA ASP A 123 13.66 -5.52 -2.37
C ASP A 123 13.49 -4.00 -2.63
N PRO A 124 12.48 -3.30 -2.07
CA PRO A 124 12.44 -1.84 -2.07
C PRO A 124 13.52 -1.21 -1.18
N PHE A 125 14.34 -2.02 -0.51
CA PHE A 125 15.60 -1.68 0.14
C PHE A 125 16.70 -2.71 -0.22
N PRO A 126 17.77 -2.37 -0.98
CA PRO A 126 19.05 -3.02 -0.79
C PRO A 126 19.38 -3.03 0.70
N VAL A 127 20.11 -4.06 1.08
CA VAL A 127 20.60 -4.18 2.43
C VAL A 127 21.84 -3.30 2.53
N GLU A 128 21.83 -2.29 3.40
CA GLU A 128 23.10 -1.78 3.93
C GLU A 128 23.85 -3.00 4.47
N ARG A 129 25.00 -3.29 3.83
CA ARG A 129 25.77 -4.54 3.88
C ARG A 129 25.52 -5.40 5.13
N GLY A 130 24.95 -6.60 4.96
CA GLY A 130 24.90 -7.57 6.06
C GLY A 130 23.90 -8.74 6.01
N TYR A 131 22.69 -8.58 5.44
CA TYR A 131 21.57 -9.51 5.76
C TYR A 131 20.71 -10.07 4.61
N ALA A 132 20.83 -9.54 3.39
CA ALA A 132 20.33 -10.18 2.18
C ALA A 132 21.15 -9.66 0.98
N GLU A 133 22.46 -9.92 1.03
CA GLU A 133 23.40 -9.58 -0.06
C GLU A 133 23.32 -10.55 -1.24
N ASP A 134 22.54 -11.64 -1.08
CA ASP A 134 22.56 -12.81 -1.94
C ASP A 134 21.13 -13.16 -2.42
N PRO A 135 20.83 -12.99 -3.72
CA PRO A 135 19.59 -13.43 -4.32
C PRO A 135 19.27 -14.92 -4.08
N GLU A 136 20.28 -15.79 -3.95
CA GLU A 136 20.07 -17.22 -3.68
C GLU A 136 19.53 -17.47 -2.25
N GLN A 137 19.98 -16.70 -1.26
CA GLN A 137 19.42 -16.75 0.10
C GLN A 137 17.97 -16.27 0.14
N PHE A 138 17.68 -15.22 -0.63
CA PHE A 138 16.33 -14.67 -0.76
C PHE A 138 15.37 -15.67 -1.43
N GLU A 139 15.76 -16.23 -2.59
CA GLU A 139 15.00 -17.30 -3.26
C GLU A 139 14.86 -18.54 -2.36
N SER A 140 15.93 -18.95 -1.67
CA SER A 140 15.89 -20.07 -0.70
C SER A 140 14.90 -19.79 0.45
N TRP A 141 14.78 -18.55 0.90
CA TRP A 141 13.77 -18.15 1.88
C TRP A 141 12.34 -18.18 1.30
N LEU A 142 12.10 -17.61 0.11
CA LEU A 142 10.79 -17.69 -0.56
C LEU A 142 10.30 -19.14 -0.75
N ASN A 143 11.22 -20.02 -1.19
CA ASN A 143 10.96 -21.46 -1.35
C ASN A 143 10.57 -22.12 -0.02
N ARG A 144 11.28 -21.83 1.08
CA ARG A 144 10.95 -22.36 2.42
C ARG A 144 9.61 -21.85 2.94
N GLN A 145 9.22 -20.62 2.60
CA GLN A 145 7.92 -20.04 2.96
C GLN A 145 6.77 -20.46 2.01
N SER A 146 7.05 -21.21 0.93
CA SER A 146 6.07 -21.57 -0.10
C SER A 146 5.35 -20.35 -0.73
N LEU A 147 6.04 -19.21 -0.83
CA LEU A 147 5.49 -17.92 -1.31
C LEU A 147 5.56 -17.75 -2.84
N PHE A 148 5.41 -18.85 -3.58
CA PHE A 148 5.45 -18.84 -5.04
C PHE A 148 4.41 -17.87 -5.63
N GLY A 149 4.87 -16.82 -6.32
CA GLY A 149 4.01 -15.83 -6.95
C GLY A 149 3.44 -14.74 -6.02
N PHE A 150 4.04 -14.51 -4.84
CA PHE A 150 3.75 -13.33 -4.02
C PHE A 150 4.71 -12.17 -4.33
N GLU A 151 4.18 -10.95 -4.31
CA GLU A 151 5.00 -9.73 -4.37
C GLU A 151 5.72 -9.53 -3.05
N TYR A 152 7.06 -9.59 -3.10
CA TYR A 152 7.92 -9.25 -1.96
C TYR A 152 8.20 -7.75 -1.85
N LYS A 153 7.89 -6.97 -2.91
CA LYS A 153 8.02 -5.50 -2.87
C LYS A 153 6.87 -4.86 -2.11
N SER A 154 7.17 -4.30 -0.94
CA SER A 154 6.27 -3.42 -0.18
C SER A 154 6.20 -2.00 -0.79
N THR A 155 5.69 -1.88 -2.02
CA THR A 155 5.14 -0.59 -2.48
C THR A 155 3.76 -0.42 -1.84
N PRO A 156 3.54 0.58 -0.95
CA PRO A 156 2.26 0.71 -0.30
C PRO A 156 1.19 1.11 -1.32
N ASP A 157 0.08 0.38 -1.34
CA ASP A 157 -1.12 0.76 -2.09
C ASP A 157 -1.85 1.94 -1.42
N VAL A 158 -1.17 3.08 -1.33
CA VAL A 158 -1.66 4.31 -0.67
C VAL A 158 -2.98 4.80 -1.27
N GLU A 159 -3.26 4.48 -2.53
CA GLU A 159 -4.53 4.72 -3.21
C GLU A 159 -5.72 4.02 -2.57
N PHE A 160 -5.51 2.85 -1.93
CA PHE A 160 -6.57 2.12 -1.22
C PHE A 160 -6.66 2.50 0.27
N TYR A 161 -5.67 3.20 0.84
CA TYR A 161 -5.69 3.61 2.25
C TYR A 161 -6.95 4.39 2.65
N PRO A 162 -7.44 5.40 1.89
CA PRO A 162 -8.68 6.10 2.25
C PRO A 162 -9.88 5.15 2.32
N PHE A 163 -9.95 4.19 1.40
CA PHE A 163 -11.06 3.26 1.31
C PHE A 163 -11.06 2.21 2.43
N VAL A 164 -9.89 1.68 2.81
CA VAL A 164 -9.75 0.83 4.01
C VAL A 164 -10.20 1.63 5.24
N LEU A 165 -9.65 2.82 5.44
CA LEU A 165 -9.89 3.66 6.61
C LEU A 165 -11.31 4.27 6.69
N GLU A 166 -12.06 4.33 5.56
CA GLU A 166 -13.49 4.69 5.50
C GLU A 166 -14.43 3.50 5.78
N ASN A 167 -13.94 2.25 5.68
CA ASN A 167 -14.75 1.03 5.80
C ASN A 167 -14.47 0.22 7.08
N LEU A 168 -13.85 0.83 8.09
CA LEU A 168 -13.59 0.23 9.40
C LEU A 168 -14.39 0.96 10.48
N ASP A 169 -15.02 0.19 11.37
CA ASP A 169 -15.78 0.70 12.51
C ASP A 169 -14.93 0.69 13.80
N PRO A 170 -15.19 1.56 14.79
CA PRO A 170 -14.36 1.66 15.99
C PRO A 170 -14.28 0.38 16.84
N ASP A 171 -15.29 -0.49 16.76
CA ASP A 171 -15.31 -1.77 17.47
C ASP A 171 -14.57 -2.90 16.73
N ASP A 172 -14.11 -2.66 15.49
CA ASP A 172 -13.47 -3.69 14.69
C ASP A 172 -12.13 -4.16 15.27
N VAL A 173 -11.88 -5.44 15.08
CA VAL A 173 -10.58 -6.09 15.30
C VAL A 173 -10.09 -6.53 13.93
N VAL A 174 -9.10 -5.82 13.42
CA VAL A 174 -8.55 -6.03 12.08
C VAL A 174 -7.46 -7.09 12.15
N LEU A 175 -7.45 -8.00 11.17
CA LEU A 175 -6.31 -8.84 10.82
C LEU A 175 -5.78 -8.34 9.47
N ASP A 176 -4.63 -7.66 9.45
CA ASP A 176 -3.98 -7.27 8.19
C ASP A 176 -2.96 -8.34 7.78
N LEU A 177 -2.95 -8.68 6.49
CA LEU A 177 -2.12 -9.76 5.93
C LEU A 177 -1.28 -9.19 4.77
N GLY A 178 0.03 -9.13 4.97
CA GLY A 178 0.93 -8.33 4.12
C GLY A 178 1.08 -6.91 4.65
N ALA A 179 1.21 -6.76 5.97
CA ALA A 179 1.26 -5.48 6.67
C ALA A 179 2.47 -4.60 6.26
N GLY A 180 3.48 -5.17 5.61
CA GLY A 180 4.60 -4.43 5.05
C GLY A 180 5.41 -3.67 6.10
N ASP A 181 5.49 -2.35 5.96
CA ASP A 181 6.18 -1.46 6.91
C ASP A 181 5.27 -0.82 7.98
N LEU A 182 4.08 -1.40 8.20
CA LEU A 182 3.12 -1.03 9.23
C LEU A 182 2.48 0.37 9.06
N ARG A 183 2.72 1.08 7.96
CA ARG A 183 2.11 2.42 7.73
C ARG A 183 0.59 2.38 7.72
N LEU A 184 -0.03 1.38 7.11
CA LEU A 184 -1.49 1.22 7.14
C LEU A 184 -1.97 0.83 8.53
N ASP A 185 -1.31 -0.12 9.18
CA ASP A 185 -1.66 -0.62 10.51
C ASP A 185 -1.67 0.46 11.58
N ILE A 186 -0.71 1.38 11.55
CA ILE A 186 -0.67 2.55 12.45
C ILE A 186 -1.90 3.44 12.22
N LEU A 187 -2.27 3.70 10.96
CA LEU A 187 -3.45 4.51 10.60
C LEU A 187 -4.77 3.79 10.96
N MET A 188 -4.81 2.46 10.88
CA MET A 188 -5.95 1.65 11.33
C MET A 188 -6.04 1.65 12.86
N ALA A 189 -4.92 1.52 13.58
CA ALA A 189 -4.86 1.51 15.04
C ALA A 189 -5.34 2.82 15.69
N GLU A 190 -5.29 3.96 14.98
CA GLU A 190 -5.93 5.22 15.41
C GLU A 190 -7.48 5.17 15.39
N ARG A 191 -8.07 4.19 14.69
CA ARG A 191 -9.51 4.14 14.37
C ARG A 191 -10.23 2.96 14.99
N VAL A 192 -9.58 1.80 15.04
CA VAL A 192 -10.20 0.51 15.42
C VAL A 192 -9.75 0.05 16.80
N LYS A 193 -10.52 -0.88 17.39
CA LYS A 193 -10.27 -1.46 18.70
C LYS A 193 -8.93 -2.16 18.80
N LYS A 194 -8.52 -2.88 17.74
CA LYS A 194 -7.26 -3.62 17.67
C LYS A 194 -6.88 -3.94 16.21
N VAL A 195 -5.58 -3.97 15.92
CA VAL A 195 -5.01 -4.49 14.68
C VAL A 195 -4.04 -5.63 15.01
N TYR A 196 -4.17 -6.76 14.32
CA TYR A 196 -3.14 -7.80 14.21
C TYR A 196 -2.48 -7.66 12.84
N ALA A 197 -1.23 -7.22 12.81
CA ALA A 197 -0.47 -6.96 11.59
C ALA A 197 0.44 -8.15 11.29
N VAL A 198 0.15 -8.89 10.22
CA VAL A 198 0.95 -10.05 9.80
C VAL A 198 1.82 -9.67 8.62
N GLU A 199 3.14 -9.73 8.83
CA GLU A 199 4.13 -9.60 7.76
C GLU A 199 5.08 -10.80 7.81
N VAL A 200 5.46 -11.32 6.64
CA VAL A 200 6.32 -12.50 6.53
C VAL A 200 7.79 -12.12 6.44
N ASN A 201 8.12 -10.95 5.86
CA ASN A 201 9.48 -10.42 5.72
C ASN A 201 10.03 -9.87 7.05
N PRO A 202 10.99 -10.55 7.71
CA PRO A 202 11.55 -10.10 8.99
C PRO A 202 12.44 -8.86 8.87
N ILE A 203 13.03 -8.60 7.70
CA ILE A 203 13.95 -7.48 7.48
C ILE A 203 13.16 -6.17 7.37
N LEU A 204 12.11 -6.16 6.54
CA LEU A 204 11.17 -5.05 6.41
C LEU A 204 10.53 -4.72 7.76
N LEU A 205 10.01 -5.75 8.45
CA LEU A 205 9.34 -5.59 9.72
C LEU A 205 10.29 -5.12 10.82
N GLY A 206 11.52 -5.65 10.87
CA GLY A 206 12.55 -5.24 11.81
C GLY A 206 12.94 -3.77 11.65
N ARG A 207 13.12 -3.29 10.41
CA ARG A 207 13.37 -1.88 10.10
C ARG A 207 12.20 -0.99 10.52
N ALA A 208 10.97 -1.37 10.17
CA ALA A 208 9.77 -0.63 10.57
C ALA A 208 9.69 -0.50 12.10
N LEU A 209 9.86 -1.61 12.84
CA LEU A 209 9.86 -1.61 14.31
C LEU A 209 11.00 -0.77 14.91
N GLN A 210 12.19 -0.76 14.29
CA GLN A 210 13.32 0.09 14.71
C GLN A 210 13.00 1.59 14.52
N ILE A 211 12.35 1.96 13.41
CA ILE A 211 11.93 3.34 13.13
C ILE A 211 10.80 3.77 14.07
N ILE A 212 9.81 2.89 14.31
CA ILE A 212 8.68 3.15 15.21
C ILE A 212 9.17 3.35 16.65
N GLY A 213 9.98 2.42 17.16
CA GLY A 213 10.51 2.42 18.51
C GLY A 213 9.44 2.26 19.59
N TYR A 214 9.61 2.96 20.71
CA TYR A 214 8.67 2.90 21.86
C TYR A 214 7.29 3.53 21.59
N ASP A 215 7.08 4.17 20.44
CA ASP A 215 5.79 4.75 20.06
C ASP A 215 4.79 3.72 19.48
N LEU A 216 5.15 2.43 19.38
CA LEU A 216 4.28 1.39 18.83
C LEU A 216 2.91 1.37 19.55
N PRO A 217 1.78 1.57 18.84
CA PRO A 217 0.45 1.59 19.45
C PRO A 217 0.14 0.30 20.22
N ARG A 218 -0.35 0.40 21.46
CA ARG A 218 -0.65 -0.76 22.31
C ARG A 218 -1.71 -1.71 21.73
N ASN A 219 -2.58 -1.19 20.86
CA ASN A 219 -3.61 -1.95 20.16
C ASN A 219 -3.16 -2.49 18.79
N LEU A 220 -1.89 -2.27 18.39
CA LEU A 220 -1.25 -2.86 17.23
C LEU A 220 -0.36 -4.05 17.67
N ILE A 221 -0.77 -5.26 17.31
CA ILE A 221 -0.05 -6.51 17.59
C ILE A 221 0.65 -6.95 16.31
N VAL A 222 1.97 -6.84 16.30
CA VAL A 222 2.81 -7.16 15.14
C VAL A 222 3.25 -8.64 15.19
N ILE A 223 3.07 -9.36 14.08
CA ILE A 223 3.31 -10.79 13.95
C ILE A 223 4.22 -11.04 12.75
N CYS A 224 5.45 -11.50 12.99
CA CYS A 224 6.36 -11.94 11.95
C CYS A 224 6.08 -13.40 11.58
N ALA A 225 5.22 -13.64 10.57
CA ALA A 225 4.84 -14.99 10.16
C ALA A 225 4.25 -15.05 8.75
N ASN A 226 4.23 -16.25 8.19
CA ASN A 226 3.50 -16.55 6.97
C ASN A 226 1.98 -16.51 7.22
N LEU A 227 1.23 -15.76 6.41
CA LEU A 227 -0.23 -15.61 6.55
C LEU A 227 -0.99 -16.95 6.44
N PHE A 228 -0.40 -17.96 5.79
CA PHE A 228 -1.00 -19.30 5.69
C PHE A 228 -0.83 -20.12 6.98
N ASP A 229 0.13 -19.78 7.84
CA ASP A 229 0.43 -20.51 9.07
C ASP A 229 -0.16 -19.82 10.31
N VAL A 230 -0.49 -18.52 10.23
CA VAL A 230 -1.12 -17.77 11.32
C VAL A 230 -2.56 -18.26 11.60
N GLU A 231 -2.82 -18.63 12.85
CA GLU A 231 -4.18 -18.85 13.36
C GLU A 231 -5.00 -17.56 13.30
N ILE A 232 -6.23 -17.65 12.79
CA ILE A 232 -7.14 -16.51 12.76
C ILE A 232 -7.53 -16.14 14.20
N PRO A 233 -7.24 -14.92 14.69
CA PRO A 233 -7.62 -14.51 16.03
C PRO A 233 -9.13 -14.61 16.22
N LYS A 234 -9.57 -15.25 17.32
CA LYS A 234 -11.00 -15.52 17.59
C LYS A 234 -11.84 -14.26 17.75
N ASP A 235 -11.19 -13.13 18.04
CA ASP A 235 -11.82 -11.82 18.17
C ASP A 235 -11.79 -10.97 16.89
N ALA A 236 -11.15 -11.44 15.80
CA ALA A 236 -11.11 -10.74 14.52
C ALA A 236 -12.50 -10.55 13.91
N THR A 237 -12.76 -9.36 13.36
CA THR A 237 -14.04 -9.00 12.70
C THR A 237 -13.85 -8.68 11.22
N VAL A 238 -12.68 -8.14 10.85
CA VAL A 238 -12.30 -7.75 9.49
C VAL A 238 -10.94 -8.36 9.16
N VAL A 239 -10.75 -8.77 7.90
CA VAL A 239 -9.43 -9.02 7.32
C VAL A 239 -9.15 -7.98 6.24
N VAL A 240 -7.95 -7.40 6.28
CA VAL A 240 -7.40 -6.50 5.25
C VAL A 240 -6.29 -7.25 4.52
N ILE A 241 -6.29 -7.17 3.18
CA ILE A 241 -5.34 -7.90 2.33
C ILE A 241 -5.04 -7.04 1.10
N LEU A 242 -4.10 -6.11 1.20
CA LEU A 242 -3.64 -5.30 0.07
C LEU A 242 -2.48 -6.03 -0.65
N MET A 243 -2.82 -7.08 -1.39
CA MET A 243 -1.90 -7.90 -2.18
C MET A 243 -2.37 -8.00 -3.63
N ARG A 244 -2.10 -6.96 -4.42
CA ARG A 244 -2.63 -6.77 -5.79
C ARG A 244 -2.49 -8.00 -6.69
N HIS A 245 -1.31 -8.63 -6.70
CA HIS A 245 -1.00 -9.77 -7.59
C HIS A 245 -1.22 -11.16 -6.96
N CYS A 246 -1.99 -11.27 -5.86
CA CYS A 246 -2.20 -12.56 -5.18
C CYS A 246 -2.96 -13.59 -6.06
N THR A 247 -2.25 -14.65 -6.45
CA THR A 247 -2.79 -15.77 -7.24
C THR A 247 -3.72 -16.70 -6.43
N ARG A 248 -3.63 -16.71 -5.10
CA ARG A 248 -4.38 -17.61 -4.18
C ARG A 248 -5.72 -17.03 -3.68
N ARG A 249 -6.32 -16.10 -4.44
CA ARG A 249 -7.56 -15.35 -4.08
C ARG A 249 -8.71 -16.23 -3.56
N GLU A 250 -8.92 -17.41 -4.14
CA GLU A 250 -10.06 -18.28 -3.81
C GLU A 250 -9.87 -19.00 -2.47
N GLU A 251 -8.65 -19.41 -2.18
CA GLU A 251 -8.27 -19.98 -0.90
C GLU A 251 -8.41 -18.96 0.22
N ILE A 252 -7.97 -17.72 -0.02
CA ILE A 252 -8.14 -16.59 0.90
C ILE A 252 -9.63 -16.33 1.17
N PHE A 253 -10.46 -16.17 0.13
CA PHE A 253 -11.90 -15.98 0.31
C PHE A 253 -12.57 -17.15 1.05
N LYS A 254 -12.08 -18.38 0.87
CA LYS A 254 -12.56 -19.57 1.61
C LYS A 254 -12.12 -19.58 3.07
N ARG A 255 -10.86 -19.20 3.36
CA ARG A 255 -10.26 -19.15 4.71
C ARG A 255 -10.93 -18.10 5.59
N PHE A 256 -11.18 -16.90 5.05
CA PHE A 256 -11.68 -15.76 5.82
C PHE A 256 -13.18 -15.47 5.63
N LYS A 257 -13.96 -16.39 5.05
CA LYS A 257 -15.40 -16.19 4.69
C LYS A 257 -16.32 -15.68 5.81
N LYS A 258 -15.94 -15.87 7.08
CA LYS A 258 -16.69 -15.43 8.28
C LYS A 258 -16.36 -14.00 8.73
N LEU A 259 -15.33 -13.39 8.14
CA LEU A 259 -14.90 -12.02 8.40
C LEU A 259 -15.43 -11.10 7.29
N LYS A 260 -15.50 -9.80 7.57
CA LYS A 260 -15.54 -8.79 6.51
C LYS A 260 -14.18 -8.81 5.82
N ILE A 261 -14.15 -8.76 4.50
CA ILE A 261 -12.92 -8.83 3.70
C ILE A 261 -12.76 -7.53 2.93
N ILE A 262 -11.63 -6.84 3.10
CA ILE A 262 -11.23 -5.67 2.32
C ILE A 262 -9.93 -6.02 1.59
N THR A 263 -9.91 -5.98 0.26
CA THR A 263 -8.74 -6.40 -0.53
C THR A 263 -8.67 -5.65 -1.86
N ASN A 264 -7.54 -5.75 -2.57
CA ASN A 264 -7.30 -5.10 -3.86
C ASN A 264 -6.91 -6.07 -5.01
N PHE A 265 -7.30 -7.34 -4.93
CA PHE A 265 -6.91 -8.36 -5.91
C PHE A 265 -7.22 -7.95 -7.37
N GLY A 266 -6.20 -8.04 -8.24
CA GLY A 266 -6.30 -7.59 -9.64
C GLY A 266 -6.15 -6.09 -9.85
N GLY A 267 -5.89 -5.32 -8.78
CA GLY A 267 -5.80 -3.85 -8.82
C GLY A 267 -7.13 -3.14 -8.60
N GLU A 268 -8.19 -3.85 -8.23
CA GLU A 268 -9.51 -3.31 -7.92
C GLU A 268 -9.85 -3.50 -6.45
N LEU A 269 -10.37 -2.45 -5.80
CA LEU A 269 -10.86 -2.55 -4.43
C LEU A 269 -12.11 -3.44 -4.36
N ILE A 270 -12.02 -4.52 -3.58
CA ILE A 270 -13.10 -5.47 -3.32
C ILE A 270 -13.41 -5.44 -1.82
N ILE A 271 -14.66 -5.13 -1.49
CA ILE A 271 -15.21 -5.27 -0.13
C ILE A 271 -16.28 -6.37 -0.16
N LYS A 272 -16.18 -7.31 0.77
CA LYS A 272 -17.19 -8.36 1.00
C LYS A 272 -17.56 -8.38 2.48
N ASP A 273 -18.83 -8.16 2.78
CA ASP A 273 -19.32 -8.34 4.14
C ASP A 273 -19.34 -9.82 4.53
N LYS A 274 -19.47 -10.06 5.85
CA LYS A 274 -19.52 -11.40 6.45
C LYS A 274 -20.63 -12.22 5.79
N ARG A 275 -20.32 -13.46 5.42
CA ARG A 275 -21.32 -14.45 5.01
C ARG A 275 -21.61 -15.36 6.19
N ASP A 276 -22.90 -15.54 6.47
CA ASP A 276 -23.41 -16.52 7.43
C ASP A 276 -23.00 -17.97 7.06
#